data_AF-A0A7J4DTV9-F1
#
_entry.id   AF-A0A7J4DTV9-F1
#
_cell.length_a   1.000
_cell.length_b   1.000
_cell.length_c   1.000
_cell.angle_alpha   90.00
_cell.angle_beta   90.00
_cell.angle_gamma   90.00
#
_symmetry.space_group_name_H-M   'P 1'
#
loop_
_entity.id
_entity.type
_entity.pdbx_description
1 polymer ?
#
loop_
_entity_poly.entity_id
_entity_poly.type
_entity_poly.pdbx_seq_one_letter_code
_entity_poly.pdbx_strand_id
1 'polypeptide(L)'
;MIVGITGNIGSGKSTFSKFLCNFLKKDYKVNLINADKIGHRVIEKDYIKEKLVSRWGFSILKENFIDRAKVRKLIFSSKIEYNFLCSLVWPEILKEIKKLIKPFSINLIEAAVLVEAKWYKICDLIVLVDALFSKRF
;
A
#
# COMPACT_ATOMS: atom_id res chain seq x y z
N MET A 1 -0.63 -18.00 7.99
CA MET A 1 -1.64 -17.02 8.43
C MET A 1 -1.29 -15.65 7.85
N ILE A 2 -2.30 -14.95 7.33
CA ILE A 2 -2.20 -13.61 6.72
C ILE A 2 -3.13 -12.68 7.50
N VAL A 3 -2.55 -11.64 8.11
CA VAL A 3 -3.28 -10.62 8.86
C VAL A 3 -3.19 -9.31 8.11
N GLY A 4 -4.33 -8.78 7.65
CA GLY A 4 -4.41 -7.45 7.06
C GLY A 4 -4.52 -6.38 8.13
N ILE A 5 -3.65 -5.38 8.11
CA ILE A 5 -3.69 -4.23 9.03
C ILE A 5 -4.05 -2.99 8.21
N THR A 6 -5.17 -2.36 8.56
CA THR A 6 -5.70 -1.20 7.85
C THR A 6 -6.17 -0.11 8.82
N GLY A 7 -6.68 0.99 8.28
CA GLY A 7 -6.97 2.20 9.04
C GLY A 7 -6.68 3.46 8.24
N ASN A 8 -7.33 4.55 8.63
CA ASN A 8 -7.21 5.82 7.94
C ASN A 8 -5.84 6.49 8.12
N ILE A 9 -5.52 7.46 7.28
CA ILE A 9 -4.30 8.27 7.45
C ILE A 9 -4.28 8.90 8.85
N GLY A 10 -3.11 8.96 9.48
CA GLY A 10 -2.96 9.49 10.83
C GLY A 10 -3.42 8.55 11.98
N SER A 11 -3.99 7.38 11.71
CA SER A 11 -4.49 6.49 12.78
C SER A 11 -3.41 5.69 13.53
N GLY A 12 -2.12 5.83 13.19
CA GLY A 12 -1.04 5.10 13.87
C GLY A 12 -0.79 3.66 13.37
N LYS A 13 -1.38 3.25 12.24
CA LYS A 13 -1.17 1.92 11.62
C LYS A 13 0.28 1.44 11.59
N SER A 14 1.21 2.28 11.13
CA SER A 14 2.62 1.88 10.99
C SER A 14 3.30 1.66 12.34
N THR A 15 2.89 2.42 13.37
CA THR A 15 3.34 2.22 14.75
C THR A 15 2.81 0.89 15.29
N PHE A 16 1.50 0.65 15.15
CA PHE A 16 0.87 -0.60 15.57
C PHE A 16 1.46 -1.82 14.85
N SER A 17 1.65 -1.75 13.52
CA SER A 17 2.19 -2.85 12.71
C SER A 17 3.61 -3.23 13.13
N LYS A 18 4.46 -2.24 13.44
CA LYS A 18 5.82 -2.47 13.95
C LYS A 18 5.78 -3.07 15.36
N PHE A 19 4.94 -2.54 16.24
CA PHE A 19 4.75 -3.06 17.60
C PHE A 19 4.32 -4.52 17.56
N LEU A 20 3.25 -4.85 16.83
CA LEU A 20 2.72 -6.20 16.70
C LEU A 20 3.75 -7.16 16.10
N CYS A 21 4.48 -6.71 15.08
CA CYS A 21 5.57 -7.48 14.48
C CYS A 21 6.65 -7.83 15.52
N ASN A 22 7.13 -6.85 16.29
CA ASN A 22 8.15 -7.07 17.31
C ASN A 22 7.65 -7.93 18.48
N PHE A 23 6.39 -7.76 18.87
CA PHE A 23 5.76 -8.55 19.92
C PHE A 23 5.68 -10.03 19.53
N LEU A 24 5.15 -10.33 18.34
CA LEU A 24 4.96 -11.71 17.86
C LEU A 24 6.27 -12.41 17.50
N LYS A 25 7.33 -11.67 17.12
CA LYS A 25 8.64 -12.24 16.78
C LYS A 25 9.33 -12.98 17.91
N LYS A 26 8.88 -12.80 19.15
CA LYS A 26 9.41 -13.52 20.32
C LYS A 26 9.14 -15.02 20.23
N ASP A 27 7.97 -15.40 19.72
CA ASP A 27 7.49 -16.78 19.72
C ASP A 27 7.21 -17.33 18.30
N TYR A 28 7.09 -16.45 17.29
CA TYR A 28 6.66 -16.83 15.94
C TYR A 28 7.58 -16.27 14.85
N LYS A 29 7.61 -16.94 13.70
CA LYS A 29 8.13 -16.36 12.45
C LYS A 29 7.15 -15.32 11.93
N VAL A 30 7.57 -14.06 11.88
CA VAL A 30 6.73 -12.94 11.44
C VAL A 30 7.36 -12.21 10.26
N ASN A 31 6.53 -11.93 9.27
CA ASN A 31 6.88 -11.18 8.08
C ASN A 31 5.97 -9.95 7.96
N LEU A 32 6.54 -8.75 8.00
CA LEU A 32 5.80 -7.50 7.86
C LEU A 32 5.94 -6.97 6.43
N ILE A 33 4.83 -6.89 5.72
CA ILE A 33 4.71 -6.45 4.34
C ILE A 33 3.98 -5.10 4.35
N ASN A 34 4.63 -4.04 3.90
CA ASN A 34 4.01 -2.72 3.77
C ASN A 34 3.63 -2.45 2.31
N ALA A 35 2.32 -2.42 2.03
CA ALA A 35 1.79 -2.28 0.67
C ALA A 35 2.06 -0.89 0.06
N ASP A 36 2.09 0.16 0.88
CA ASP A 36 2.36 1.53 0.41
C ASP A 36 3.79 1.65 -0.13
N LYS A 37 4.77 1.05 0.57
CA LYS A 37 6.16 0.94 0.10
C LYS A 37 6.28 0.10 -1.18
N ILE A 38 5.47 -0.94 -1.33
CA ILE A 38 5.40 -1.72 -2.58
C ILE A 38 4.85 -0.85 -3.70
N GLY A 39 3.78 -0.08 -3.46
CA GLY A 39 3.22 0.87 -4.42
C GLY A 39 4.23 1.88 -4.93
N HIS A 40 5.08 2.43 -4.04
CA HIS A 40 6.17 3.32 -4.43
C HIS A 40 7.21 2.69 -5.35
N ARG A 41 7.40 1.36 -5.30
CA ARG A 41 8.30 0.65 -6.21
C ARG A 41 7.60 0.23 -7.50
N VAL A 42 6.33 -0.19 -7.40
CA VAL A 42 5.52 -0.59 -8.55
C VAL A 42 5.36 0.54 -9.55
N ILE A 43 5.17 1.77 -9.06
CA ILE A 43 5.00 2.95 -9.93
C ILE A 43 6.25 3.28 -10.77
N GLU A 44 7.43 2.82 -10.34
CA GLU A 44 8.71 3.02 -11.03
C GLU A 44 9.07 1.87 -11.97
N LYS A 45 8.28 0.79 -12.06
CA LYS A 45 8.50 -0.25 -13.08
C LYS A 45 8.35 0.37 -14.46
N ASP A 46 9.29 0.12 -15.37
CA ASP A 46 9.36 0.79 -16.68
C ASP A 46 8.01 0.82 -17.41
N TYR A 47 7.37 -0.34 -17.59
CA TYR A 47 6.07 -0.42 -18.29
C TYR A 47 4.90 0.26 -17.54
N ILE A 48 4.99 0.45 -16.21
CA ILE A 48 4.00 1.22 -15.45
C ILE A 48 4.26 2.71 -15.66
N LYS A 49 5.52 3.12 -15.48
CA LYS A 49 5.98 4.49 -15.65
C LYS A 49 5.68 5.01 -17.06
N GLU A 50 5.93 4.21 -18.11
CA GLU A 50 5.56 4.53 -19.49
C GLU A 50 4.07 4.81 -19.66
N LYS A 51 3.19 3.99 -19.08
CA LYS A 51 1.74 4.20 -19.12
C LYS A 51 1.32 5.48 -18.38
N LEU A 52 1.97 5.79 -17.27
CA LEU A 52 1.70 7.01 -16.52
C LEU A 52 2.16 8.25 -17.28
N VAL A 53 3.34 8.22 -17.90
CA VAL A 53 3.86 9.30 -18.75
C VAL A 53 3.01 9.46 -20.00
N SER A 54 2.53 8.38 -20.61
CA SER A 54 1.60 8.44 -21.73
C SER A 54 0.27 9.12 -21.35
N ARG A 55 -0.23 8.87 -20.13
CA ARG A 55 -1.49 9.45 -19.64
C ARG A 55 -1.37 10.91 -19.20
N TRP A 56 -0.31 11.26 -18.46
CA TRP A 56 -0.16 12.56 -17.77
C TRP A 56 1.00 13.42 -18.27
N GLY A 57 1.71 12.95 -19.29
CA GLY A 57 2.89 13.60 -19.86
C GLY A 57 4.13 13.51 -18.96
N PHE A 58 5.25 14.00 -19.46
CA PHE A 58 6.52 14.05 -18.73
C PHE A 58 6.49 14.97 -17.50
N SER A 59 5.43 15.77 -17.33
CA SER A 59 5.25 16.67 -16.19
C SER A 59 5.27 15.97 -14.84
N ILE A 60 4.90 14.67 -14.80
CA ILE A 60 4.89 13.85 -13.59
C ILE A 60 6.28 13.32 -13.20
N LEU A 61 7.33 13.62 -13.97
CA LEU A 61 8.69 13.18 -13.67
C LEU A 61 9.47 14.24 -12.89
N LYS A 62 10.39 13.78 -12.04
CA LYS A 62 11.47 14.55 -11.43
C LYS A 62 12.76 13.72 -11.54
N GLU A 63 13.76 14.22 -12.26
CA GLU A 63 15.05 13.55 -12.44
C GLU A 63 14.89 12.09 -12.93
N ASN A 64 13.94 11.86 -13.83
CA ASN A 64 13.57 10.54 -14.35
C ASN A 64 12.90 9.58 -13.34
N PHE A 65 12.41 10.04 -12.19
CA PHE A 65 11.55 9.27 -11.28
C PHE A 65 10.13 9.85 -11.26
N ILE A 66 9.14 9.07 -10.86
CA ILE A 66 7.78 9.59 -10.69
C ILE A 66 7.75 10.56 -9.50
N ASP A 67 7.38 11.81 -9.79
CA ASP A 67 7.02 12.80 -8.78
C ASP A 67 5.66 12.43 -8.17
N ARG A 68 5.72 11.63 -7.10
CA ARG A 68 4.55 11.18 -6.36
C ARG A 68 3.70 12.33 -5.82
N ALA A 69 4.27 13.51 -5.58
CA ALA A 69 3.50 14.67 -5.12
C ALA A 69 2.62 15.22 -6.25
N LYS A 70 3.14 15.27 -7.49
CA LYS A 70 2.34 15.65 -8.66
C LYS A 70 1.28 14.61 -8.98
N VAL A 71 1.63 13.33 -8.99
CA VAL A 71 0.64 12.23 -9.18
C VAL A 71 -0.47 12.33 -8.14
N ARG A 72 -0.12 12.54 -6.87
CA ARG A 72 -1.08 12.72 -5.79
C ARG A 72 -2.05 13.88 -6.06
N LYS A 73 -1.56 15.03 -6.54
CA LYS A 73 -2.41 16.17 -6.90
C LYS A 73 -3.40 15.80 -8.01
N LEU A 74 -2.93 15.12 -9.06
CA LEU A 74 -3.77 14.69 -10.20
C LEU A 74 -4.89 13.73 -9.78
N ILE A 75 -4.58 12.74 -8.94
CA ILE A 75 -5.59 11.76 -8.51
C ILE A 75 -6.56 12.31 -7.45
N PHE A 76 -6.18 13.37 -6.71
CA PHE A 76 -7.10 14.02 -5.78
C PHE A 76 -8.06 14.99 -6.46
N SER A 77 -7.68 15.57 -7.61
CA SER A 77 -8.55 16.46 -8.38
C SER A 77 -9.52 15.71 -9.30
N SER A 78 -9.30 14.42 -9.57
CA SER A 78 -10.12 13.65 -10.50
C SER A 78 -10.31 12.20 -10.08
N LYS A 79 -11.57 11.81 -9.89
CA LYS A 79 -11.94 10.41 -9.63
C LYS A 79 -11.58 9.49 -10.80
N ILE A 80 -11.62 10.01 -12.03
CA ILE A 80 -11.22 9.26 -13.24
C ILE A 80 -9.74 8.92 -13.17
N GLU A 81 -8.89 9.89 -12.84
CA GLU A 81 -7.44 9.67 -12.75
C GLU A 81 -7.06 8.80 -11.56
N TYR A 82 -7.76 8.93 -10.43
CA TYR A 82 -7.64 8.00 -9.30
C TYR A 82 -7.94 6.56 -9.73
N ASN A 83 -9.09 6.34 -10.38
CA ASN A 83 -9.51 5.00 -10.81
C ASN A 83 -8.53 4.42 -11.84
N PHE A 84 -8.04 5.23 -12.79
CA PHE A 84 -6.99 4.83 -13.73
C PHE A 84 -5.75 4.34 -13.01
N LEU A 85 -5.19 5.14 -12.09
CA LEU A 85 -4.00 4.77 -11.34
C LEU A 85 -4.21 3.47 -10.57
N CYS A 86 -5.31 3.37 -9.80
CA CYS A 86 -5.66 2.20 -9.00
C CYS A 86 -5.79 0.94 -9.87
N SER A 87 -6.46 1.04 -11.02
CA SER A 87 -6.61 -0.08 -11.96
C SER A 87 -5.28 -0.60 -12.51
N LEU A 88 -4.30 0.30 -12.64
CA LEU A 88 -2.97 -0.02 -13.14
C LEU A 88 -2.08 -0.61 -12.04
N VAL A 89 -2.04 0.00 -10.86
CA VAL A 89 -1.05 -0.34 -9.82
C VAL A 89 -1.52 -1.40 -8.83
N TRP A 90 -2.81 -1.48 -8.50
CA TRP A 90 -3.27 -2.41 -7.47
C TRP A 90 -3.07 -3.90 -7.82
N PRO A 91 -3.31 -4.36 -9.07
CA PRO A 91 -3.00 -5.73 -9.45
C PRO A 91 -1.52 -6.07 -9.27
N GLU A 92 -0.64 -5.13 -9.65
CA GLU A 92 0.81 -5.30 -9.53
C GLU A 92 1.29 -5.29 -8.08
N ILE A 93 0.73 -4.42 -7.23
CA ILE A 93 1.01 -4.42 -5.79
C ILE A 93 0.59 -5.76 -5.19
N LEU A 94 -0.62 -6.26 -5.51
CA LEU A 94 -1.09 -7.55 -5.01
C LEU A 94 -0.18 -8.71 -5.46
N LYS A 95 0.31 -8.66 -6.70
CA LYS A 95 1.27 -9.65 -7.22
C LYS A 95 2.57 -9.63 -6.40
N GLU A 96 3.13 -8.46 -6.11
CA GLU A 96 4.33 -8.34 -5.28
C GLU A 96 4.07 -8.75 -3.82
N ILE A 97 2.91 -8.40 -3.25
CA ILE A 97 2.51 -8.86 -1.90
C ILE A 97 2.51 -10.39 -1.85
N LYS A 98 1.86 -11.05 -2.82
CA LYS A 98 1.78 -12.52 -2.87
C LYS A 98 3.15 -13.19 -2.94
N LYS A 99 4.11 -12.62 -3.68
CA LYS A 99 5.50 -13.12 -3.73
C LYS A 99 6.22 -12.99 -2.39
N LEU A 100 5.88 -11.98 -1.60
CA LEU A 100 6.52 -11.71 -0.31
C LEU A 100 5.91 -12.52 0.84
N ILE A 101 4.76 -13.17 0.64
CA ILE A 101 4.15 -14.05 1.65
C ILE A 101 5.07 -15.26 1.88
N LYS A 102 5.42 -15.46 3.15
CA LYS A 102 6.27 -16.58 3.57
C LYS A 102 5.42 -17.72 4.15
N PRO A 103 5.68 -18.98 3.76
CA PRO A 103 5.02 -20.13 4.38
C PRO A 103 5.43 -20.27 5.85
N PHE A 104 4.62 -20.97 6.64
CA PHE A 104 4.86 -21.23 8.07
C PHE A 104 5.20 -19.97 8.89
N SER A 105 4.63 -18.83 8.50
CA SER A 105 4.85 -17.52 9.11
C SER A 105 3.53 -16.78 9.29
N ILE A 106 3.51 -15.85 10.24
CA ILE A 106 2.49 -14.80 10.35
C ILE A 106 2.88 -13.67 9.40
N ASN A 107 2.08 -13.45 8.36
CA ASN A 107 2.30 -12.41 7.37
C ASN A 107 1.39 -11.22 7.69
N LEU A 108 1.97 -10.12 8.19
CA LEU A 108 1.27 -8.88 8.47
C LEU A 108 1.30 -8.01 7.21
N ILE A 109 0.15 -7.76 6.59
CA ILE A 109 0.00 -6.90 5.41
C ILE A 109 -0.55 -5.55 5.86
N GLU A 110 0.31 -4.54 5.98
CA GLU A 110 -0.08 -3.17 6.28
C GLU A 110 -0.47 -2.45 4.98
N ALA A 111 -1.72 -2.00 4.87
CA ALA A 111 -2.21 -1.24 3.73
C ALA A 111 -3.29 -0.22 4.11
N ALA A 112 -3.10 1.04 3.72
CA ALA A 112 -4.14 2.07 3.90
C ALA A 112 -5.39 1.80 3.06
N VAL A 113 -5.20 1.20 1.87
CA VAL A 113 -6.28 0.91 0.90
C VAL A 113 -6.73 -0.56 0.91
N LEU A 114 -6.51 -1.28 2.02
CA LEU A 114 -6.75 -2.74 2.09
C LEU A 114 -8.18 -3.12 1.66
N VAL A 115 -9.16 -2.31 2.08
CA VAL A 115 -10.58 -2.55 1.84
C VAL A 115 -10.96 -2.13 0.41
N GLU A 116 -10.56 -0.93 0.01
CA GLU A 116 -10.83 -0.31 -1.29
C GLU A 116 -10.24 -1.15 -2.44
N ALA A 117 -9.01 -1.66 -2.24
CA ALA A 117 -8.33 -2.52 -3.20
C ALA A 117 -8.79 -3.99 -3.13
N LYS A 118 -9.74 -4.31 -2.26
CA LYS A 118 -10.27 -5.67 -2.02
C LYS A 118 -9.20 -6.71 -1.64
N TRP A 119 -8.07 -6.27 -1.08
CA TRP A 119 -6.98 -7.14 -0.65
C TRP A 119 -7.30 -7.90 0.64
N TYR A 120 -8.31 -7.45 1.40
CA TYR A 120 -8.85 -8.22 2.53
C TYR A 120 -9.25 -9.65 2.17
N LYS A 121 -9.57 -9.93 0.90
CA LYS A 121 -9.95 -11.25 0.41
C LYS A 121 -8.84 -12.31 0.50
N ILE A 122 -7.58 -11.90 0.63
CA ILE A 122 -6.46 -12.81 0.83
C ILE A 122 -6.01 -12.90 2.29
N CYS A 123 -6.72 -12.22 3.20
CA CYS A 123 -6.40 -12.20 4.63
C CYS A 123 -7.27 -13.21 5.39
N ASP A 124 -6.67 -13.89 6.37
CA ASP A 124 -7.38 -14.73 7.32
C ASP A 124 -8.02 -13.89 8.44
N LEU A 125 -7.37 -12.76 8.79
CA LEU A 125 -7.81 -11.82 9.81
C LEU A 125 -7.60 -10.38 9.33
N ILE A 126 -8.48 -9.48 9.73
CA ILE A 126 -8.36 -8.04 9.47
C ILE A 126 -8.31 -7.30 10.80
N VAL A 127 -7.32 -6.42 10.96
CA VAL A 127 -7.18 -5.51 12.09
C VAL A 127 -7.36 -4.08 11.60
N LEU A 128 -8.40 -3.41 12.11
CA LEU A 128 -8.62 -1.99 11.89
C LEU A 128 -7.96 -1.19 13.02
N VAL A 129 -7.00 -0.34 12.68
CA VAL A 129 -6.41 0.63 13.60
C VAL A 129 -7.12 1.96 13.42
N ASP A 130 -7.86 2.37 14.44
CA ASP A 130 -8.66 3.60 14.43
C ASP A 130 -8.21 4.60 15.50
N ALA A 131 -8.48 5.87 15.24
CA ALA A 131 -8.29 7.00 16.13
C ALA A 131 -9.32 8.08 15.77
N LEU A 132 -9.80 8.84 16.77
CA LEU A 132 -10.67 9.98 16.55
C LEU A 132 -10.04 10.98 15.58
N PHE A 133 -10.83 11.59 14.71
CA PHE A 133 -10.33 12.57 13.74
C PHE A 133 -9.57 13.72 14.42
N SER A 134 -10.06 14.19 15.57
CA SER A 134 -9.41 15.23 16.38
C SER A 134 -8.04 14.86 16.95
N LYS A 135 -7.65 13.58 16.85
CA LYS A 135 -6.34 13.07 17.28
C LYS A 135 -5.48 12.63 16.09
N ARG A 136 -5.95 12.82 14.86
CA ARG A 136 -5.18 12.57 13.64
C ARG A 136 -4.55 13.91 13.26
N PHE A 137 -3.21 13.97 13.33
CA PHE A 137 -2.36 15.14 13.09
C PHE A 137 -2.33 16.17 14.21
#